data_AF-A0A349EQ64-F1
#
_entry.id   AF-A0A349EQ64-F1
#
_cell.length_a   1.000
_cell.length_b   1.000
_cell.length_c   1.000
_cell.angle_alpha   90.00
_cell.angle_beta   90.00
_cell.angle_gamma   90.00
#
_symmetry.space_group_name_H-M   'P 1'
#
loop_
_entity.id
_entity.type
_entity.pdbx_description
1 polymer ?
#
loop_
_entity_poly.entity_id
_entity_poly.type
_entity_poly.pdbx_seq_one_letter_code
_entity_poly.pdbx_strand_id
1 'polypeptide(L)' 'MAARHYGVVKSVAKDRTSTEVRALEGGEQVDEVARMLGGKTITPATMKHAEEMIERGRAAWAR' A
#
# COMPACT_ATOMS: atom_id res chain seq x y z
N MET A 1 1.41 -1.44 -12.22
CA MET A 1 1.23 -1.72 -10.78
C MET A 1 1.15 -3.23 -10.61
N ALA A 2 1.71 -3.80 -9.55
CA ALA A 2 1.78 -5.27 -9.44
C ALA A 2 0.38 -5.90 -9.25
N ALA A 3 0.19 -7.12 -9.77
CA ALA A 3 -1.07 -7.86 -9.60
C ALA A 3 -1.36 -8.24 -8.13
N ARG A 4 -0.32 -8.32 -7.29
CA ARG A 4 -0.44 -8.58 -5.85
C ARG A 4 0.43 -7.58 -5.10
N HIS A 5 -0.10 -7.00 -4.03
CA HIS A 5 0.61 -6.05 -3.19
C HIS A 5 0.85 -6.68 -1.82
N TYR A 6 2.07 -6.56 -1.31
CA TYR A 6 2.46 -7.05 0.01
C TYR A 6 3.03 -5.89 0.83
N GLY A 7 2.64 -5.83 2.10
CA GLY A 7 3.20 -4.92 3.08
C GLY A 7 4.31 -5.60 3.86
N VAL A 8 5.40 -4.88 4.10
CA VAL A 8 6.50 -5.33 4.96
C VAL A 8 6.48 -4.50 6.23
N VAL A 9 6.16 -5.13 7.36
CA VAL A 9 6.05 -4.45 8.65
C VAL A 9 7.13 -4.97 9.59
N LYS A 10 7.72 -4.05 10.37
CA LYS A 10 8.66 -4.39 11.42
C LYS A 10 8.01 -4.15 12.77
N SER A 11 8.20 -5.08 13.69
CA SER A 11 7.77 -4.98 15.08
C SER A 11 8.93 -5.30 16.01
N VAL A 12 8.96 -4.67 17.19
CA VAL A 12 9.96 -4.94 18.22
C VAL A 12 9.29 -5.67 19.36
N ALA A 13 9.82 -6.85 19.72
CA ALA A 13 9.39 -7.62 20.87
C ALA A 13 10.61 -8.20 21.58
N LYS A 14 10.69 -8.02 22.91
CA LYS A 14 11.81 -8.50 23.74
C LYS A 14 13.17 -8.08 23.17
N ASP A 15 13.34 -6.80 22.87
CA ASP A 15 14.54 -6.18 22.28
C ASP A 15 14.99 -6.76 20.92
N ARG A 16 14.14 -7.55 20.26
CA ARG A 16 14.40 -8.10 18.93
C ARG A 16 13.43 -7.52 17.93
N THR A 17 13.96 -7.06 16.79
CA THR A 17 13.14 -6.65 15.64
C THR A 17 12.78 -7.86 14.81
N SER A 18 11.50 -8.11 14.59
CA SER A 18 10.98 -9.07 13.62
C SER A 18 10.39 -8.36 12.41
N THR A 19 10.51 -8.98 11.24
CA THR A 19 9.90 -8.49 9.99
C THR A 19 8.83 -9.48 9.55
N GLU A 20 7.66 -8.97 9.21
CA GLU A 20 6.53 -9.72 8.66
C GLU A 20 6.22 -9.23 7.26
N VAL A 21 5.92 -10.16 6.35
CA VAL A 21 5.43 -9.85 5.00
C VAL A 21 4.01 -10.41 4.90
N ARG A 22 3.03 -9.55 4.62
CA ARG A 22 1.62 -9.95 4.47
C ARG A 22 1.01 -9.37 3.20
N ALA A 23 0.03 -10.07 2.63
CA ALA A 23 -0.75 -9.52 1.53
C ALA A 23 -1.54 -8.29 2.00
N LEU A 24 -1.66 -7.30 1.11
CA LEU A 24 -2.54 -6.15 1.28
C LEU A 24 -3.78 -6.40 0.42
N GLU A 25 -4.94 -6.52 1.07
CA GLU A 25 -6.20 -6.89 0.43
C GLU A 25 -7.23 -5.75 0.52
N GLY A 26 -8.22 -5.78 -0.39
CA GLY A 26 -9.28 -4.78 -0.41
C GLY A 26 -8.75 -3.34 -0.49
N GLY A 27 -9.12 -2.52 0.50
CA GLY A 27 -8.71 -1.12 0.61
C GLY A 27 -7.27 -0.89 1.09
N GLU A 28 -6.62 -1.89 1.69
CA GLU A 28 -5.28 -1.73 2.28
C GLU A 28 -4.22 -1.34 1.24
N GLN A 29 -4.42 -1.74 -0.01
CA GLN A 29 -3.55 -1.34 -1.12
C GLN A 29 -3.61 0.17 -1.37
N VAL A 30 -4.82 0.74 -1.32
CA VAL A 30 -5.06 2.17 -1.53
C VAL A 30 -4.42 2.94 -0.39
N ASP A 31 -4.65 2.50 0.86
CA ASP A 31 -4.11 3.14 2.05
C ASP A 31 -2.57 3.17 2.04
N GLU A 32 -1.93 2.05 1.70
CA GLU A 32 -0.47 1.98 1.65
C GLU A 32 0.11 2.85 0.53
N VAL A 33 -0.51 2.86 -0.65
CA VAL A 33 -0.08 3.73 -1.76
C VAL A 33 -0.30 5.19 -1.40
N ALA A 34 -1.42 5.55 -0.77
CA ALA A 34 -1.68 6.91 -0.31
C ALA A 34 -0.67 7.34 0.77
N ARG A 35 -0.31 6.43 1.69
CA ARG A 35 0.75 6.65 2.69
C ARG A 35 2.10 6.91 2.02
N MET A 36 2.44 6.12 0.99
CA MET A 36 3.68 6.30 0.22
C MET A 36 3.72 7.64 -0.54
N LEU A 37 2.59 8.05 -1.13
CA LEU A 37 2.47 9.28 -1.92
C LEU A 37 2.39 10.54 -1.04
N GLY A 38 1.64 10.49 0.07
CA GLY A 38 1.42 11.62 0.98
C GLY A 38 2.52 11.79 2.04
N GLY A 39 3.38 10.78 2.22
CA GLY A 39 4.49 10.82 3.18
C GLY A 39 3.99 10.99 4.62
N LYS A 40 4.25 12.15 5.22
CA LYS A 40 3.88 12.44 6.62
C LYS A 40 2.38 12.70 6.81
N THR A 41 1.68 13.14 5.77
CA THR A 41 0.27 13.54 5.86
C THR A 41 -0.52 12.92 4.72
N ILE A 42 -1.50 12.11 5.07
CA ILE A 42 -2.49 11.60 4.11
C ILE A 42 -3.61 12.64 3.99
N THR A 43 -3.95 13.01 2.77
CA THR A 43 -5.01 13.96 2.43
C THR A 43 -6.06 13.30 1.54
N PRO A 44 -7.27 13.86 1.41
CA PRO A 44 -8.26 13.36 0.45
C PRO A 44 -7.73 13.33 -0.99
N ALA A 45 -6.87 14.28 -1.37
CA ALA A 45 -6.27 14.33 -2.70
C ALA A 45 -5.27 13.17 -2.91
N THR A 46 -4.45 12.84 -1.91
CA THR A 46 -3.51 11.70 -2.01
C THR A 46 -4.23 10.36 -2.01
N MET A 47 -5.36 10.24 -1.27
CA MET A 47 -6.23 9.06 -1.32
C MET A 47 -6.80 8.87 -2.72
N LYS A 48 -7.43 9.90 -3.28
CA LYS A 48 -7.98 9.86 -4.64
C LYS A 48 -6.90 9.53 -5.68
N HIS A 49 -5.71 10.08 -5.54
CA HIS A 49 -4.61 9.78 -6.45
C HIS A 49 -4.16 8.32 -6.36
N ALA A 50 -4.10 7.75 -5.16
CA ALA A 50 -3.78 6.35 -4.94
C ALA A 50 -4.82 5.42 -5.57
N GLU A 51 -6.11 5.72 -5.42
CA GLU A 51 -7.22 5.00 -6.07
C GLU A 51 -7.05 4.99 -7.59
N GLU A 52 -6.81 6.16 -8.20
CA GLU A 52 -6.60 6.28 -9.65
C GLU A 52 -5.38 5.47 -10.13
N MET A 53 -4.29 5.43 -9.36
CA MET A 53 -3.11 4.62 -9.69
C MET A 53 -3.41 3.13 -9.67
N ILE A 54 -4.19 2.67 -8.67
CA ILE A 54 -4.60 1.26 -8.55
C ILE A 54 -5.51 0.85 -9.69
N GLU A 55 -6.50 1.66 -10.00
CA GLU A 55 -7.44 1.39 -11.09
C GLU A 55 -6.71 1.26 -12.44
N ARG A 56 -5.85 2.23 -12.76
CA ARG A 56 -5.03 2.20 -14.00
C ARG A 56 -4.09 1.00 -14.02
N GLY A 57 -3.51 0.67 -12.86
CA GLY A 57 -2.67 -0.51 -12.69
C GLY A 57 -3.40 -1.80 -13.01
N ARG A 58 -4.59 -2.01 -12.44
CA ARG A 58 -5.41 -3.20 -12.70
C ARG A 58 -5.83 -3.30 -14.15
N ALA A 59 -6.31 -2.20 -14.74
CA ALA A 59 -6.72 -2.15 -16.15
C ALA A 59 -5.56 -2.45 -17.12
N ALA A 60 -4.35 -2.01 -16.80
CA ALA A 60 -3.17 -2.29 -17.62
C ALA A 60 -2.77 -3.76 -17.62
N TRP A 61 -3.04 -4.49 -16.53
CA TRP A 61 -2.66 -5.90 -16.35
C TRP A 61 -3.78 -6.90 -16.69
N ALA A 62 -5.00 -6.41 -16.91
CA ALA A 62 -6.12 -7.20 -17.43
C ALA A 62 -6.07 -7.39 -18.95
N ARG A 63 -5.10 -6.77 -19.63
CA ARG A 63 -4.80 -6.93 -21.06
C ARG A 63 -3.59 -7.84 -21.24
#